data_AF-A0A315ZTG1-F1
#
_entry.id   AF-A0A315ZTG1-F1
#
_cell.length_a   1.000
_cell.length_b   1.000
_cell.length_c   1.000
_cell.angle_alpha   90.00
_cell.angle_beta   90.00
_cell.angle_gamma   90.00
#
_symmetry.space_group_name_H-M   'P 1'
#
loop_
_entity.id
_entity.type
_entity.pdbx_description
1 polymer ?
#
loop_
_entity_poly.entity_id
_entity_poly.type
_entity_poly.pdbx_seq_one_letter_code
_entity_poly.pdbx_strand_id
1 'polypeptide(L)'
;MHFPGTAGFAVLDLETTGLSPRTERIVEVAVVHVSPEGVAGTEWSTLVYPGRPTVGATHVHGIRPADVRNAPRFAQIASALVDVLAGRVLVAHNANFDVPFLRAEFERAGVTMPDVPRLCTLTESRRHLPQLLRRKLADCCAAAGVRLTGAHSALGDARATAGLLACYLHAAGPGAHAELLDRATTTATAWPVIAASAHAPVLRRRAATASASPVPLSGSSLPGGAAWRARAAQPARSARPAAPVRPTAELPRLRPGDAVVFTGGDPDVRALLEARCRERGVRVTSAVSGRTRLLVTDDVHSGTRKATRALELGTPVADTATARLLIDGLIETSELPVIDLRDDVPLTLTPSVIASL
;
A
#
# COMPACT_ATOMS: atom_id res chain seq x y z
N MET A 1 -3.81 -15.13 -27.30
CA MET A 1 -2.55 -14.49 -27.73
C MET A 1 -1.77 -14.19 -26.47
N HIS A 2 -0.66 -14.89 -26.24
CA HIS A 2 0.21 -14.70 -25.08
C HIS A 2 1.17 -13.56 -25.41
N PHE A 3 1.08 -12.41 -24.73
CA PHE A 3 2.07 -11.36 -24.89
C PHE A 3 3.35 -11.83 -24.20
N PRO A 4 4.47 -12.08 -24.89
CA PRO A 4 5.72 -12.38 -24.22
C PRO A 4 6.06 -11.19 -23.32
N GLY A 5 6.11 -11.46 -22.01
CA GLY A 5 6.29 -10.45 -20.98
C GLY A 5 7.63 -9.77 -21.15
N THR A 6 7.62 -8.53 -21.67
CA THR A 6 8.79 -7.67 -21.56
C THR A 6 8.97 -7.35 -20.09
N ALA A 7 10.13 -7.67 -19.51
CA ALA A 7 10.46 -7.33 -18.14
C ALA A 7 10.16 -5.85 -17.87
N GLY A 8 9.56 -5.55 -16.71
CA GLY A 8 9.19 -4.19 -16.36
C GLY A 8 8.24 -4.15 -15.16
N PHE A 9 7.55 -3.04 -15.02
CA PHE A 9 6.68 -2.76 -13.88
C PHE A 9 5.22 -2.71 -14.32
N ALA A 10 4.34 -3.30 -13.52
CA ALA A 10 2.89 -3.12 -13.59
C ALA A 10 2.50 -2.21 -12.42
N VAL A 11 2.37 -0.92 -12.70
CA VAL A 11 1.97 0.08 -11.71
C VAL A 11 0.46 0.03 -11.59
N LEU A 12 -0.05 -0.43 -10.46
CA LEU A 12 -1.48 -0.54 -10.19
C LEU A 12 -1.93 0.44 -9.11
N ASP A 13 -3.22 0.71 -9.16
CA ASP A 13 -3.98 1.39 -8.12
C ASP A 13 -5.40 0.81 -8.12
N LEU A 14 -6.03 0.75 -6.95
CA LEU A 14 -7.34 0.15 -6.73
C LEU A 14 -8.26 1.11 -6.00
N GLU A 15 -9.47 1.29 -6.52
CA GLU A 15 -10.57 1.82 -5.72
C GLU A 15 -11.36 0.67 -5.11
N THR A 16 -11.73 0.84 -3.84
CA THR A 16 -12.33 -0.23 -3.05
C THR A 16 -13.54 0.28 -2.28
N THR A 17 -14.44 -0.63 -1.96
CA THR A 17 -15.63 -0.31 -1.16
C THR A 17 -15.35 0.01 0.31
N GLY A 18 -14.10 -0.13 0.76
CA GLY A 18 -13.67 0.01 2.14
C GLY A 18 -12.26 -0.58 2.32
N LEU A 19 -11.76 -0.66 3.55
CA LEU A 19 -10.33 -0.90 3.77
C LEU A 19 -9.90 -2.34 4.10
N SER A 20 -10.81 -3.30 4.14
CA SER A 20 -10.46 -4.67 4.50
C SER A 20 -10.48 -5.61 3.30
N PRO A 21 -9.36 -6.17 2.84
CA PRO A 21 -9.39 -7.15 1.76
C PRO A 21 -10.19 -8.41 2.11
N ARG A 22 -10.49 -8.66 3.40
CA ARG A 22 -11.34 -9.79 3.85
C ARG A 22 -12.82 -9.56 3.58
N THR A 23 -13.34 -8.36 3.84
CA THR A 23 -14.77 -8.04 3.79
C THR A 23 -15.16 -7.09 2.65
N GLU A 24 -14.16 -6.41 2.08
CA GLU A 24 -14.30 -5.36 1.08
C GLU A 24 -13.92 -5.86 -0.31
N ARG A 25 -14.37 -5.11 -1.33
CA ARG A 25 -14.32 -5.49 -2.73
C ARG A 25 -13.64 -4.40 -3.55
N ILE A 26 -12.97 -4.79 -4.62
CA ILE A 26 -12.48 -3.85 -5.64
C ILE A 26 -13.67 -3.32 -6.45
N VAL A 27 -13.69 -2.01 -6.71
CA VAL A 27 -14.68 -1.32 -7.56
C VAL A 27 -14.07 -0.66 -8.80
N GLU A 28 -12.77 -0.40 -8.79
CA GLU A 28 -12.00 -0.01 -9.98
C GLU A 28 -10.60 -0.60 -9.87
N VAL A 29 -10.06 -1.04 -11.00
CA VAL A 29 -8.65 -1.44 -11.11
C VAL A 29 -8.04 -0.70 -12.29
N ALA A 30 -6.82 -0.20 -12.10
CA ALA A 30 -5.99 0.32 -13.18
C ALA A 30 -4.58 -0.26 -13.13
N VAL A 31 -3.97 -0.41 -14.30
CA VAL A 31 -2.60 -0.85 -14.50
C VAL A 31 -1.95 0.03 -15.56
N VAL A 32 -0.77 0.57 -15.26
CA VAL A 32 0.12 1.28 -16.19
C VAL A 32 1.42 0.51 -16.29
N HIS A 33 1.79 0.09 -17.49
CA HIS A 33 3.07 -0.53 -17.75
C HIS A 33 4.18 0.51 -17.80
N VAL A 34 5.29 0.22 -17.14
CA VAL A 34 6.50 1.05 -17.16
C VAL A 34 7.70 0.16 -17.50
N SER A 35 8.54 0.59 -18.43
CA SER A 35 9.77 -0.12 -18.79
C SER A 35 10.80 -0.09 -17.66
N PRO A 36 11.84 -0.94 -17.68
CA PRO A 36 12.95 -0.88 -16.73
C PRO A 36 13.62 0.51 -16.66
N GLU A 37 13.60 1.26 -17.75
CA GLU A 37 14.15 2.62 -17.89
C GLU A 37 13.19 3.71 -17.38
N GLY A 38 12.01 3.35 -16.87
CA GLY A 38 11.02 4.30 -16.36
C GLY A 38 10.09 4.89 -17.43
N VAL A 39 10.04 4.32 -18.64
CA VAL A 39 9.16 4.83 -19.70
C VAL A 39 7.77 4.22 -19.58
N ALA A 40 6.75 5.05 -19.33
CA ALA A 40 5.37 4.62 -19.30
C ALA A 40 4.88 4.22 -20.71
N GLY A 41 4.27 3.04 -20.82
CA GLY A 41 3.80 2.45 -22.07
C GLY A 41 2.28 2.37 -22.15
N THR A 42 1.77 1.14 -22.13
CA THR A 42 0.34 0.84 -22.19
C THR A 42 -0.34 1.00 -20.84
N GLU A 43 -1.63 1.32 -20.88
CA GLU A 43 -2.49 1.40 -19.71
C GLU A 43 -3.77 0.59 -19.94
N TRP A 44 -4.33 0.07 -18.85
CA TRP A 44 -5.58 -0.64 -18.81
C TRP A 44 -6.32 -0.28 -17.54
N SER A 45 -7.63 -0.06 -17.61
CA SER A 45 -8.46 0.15 -16.43
C SER A 45 -9.89 -0.32 -16.68
N THR A 46 -10.58 -0.69 -15.62
CA THR A 46 -12.00 -1.04 -15.66
C THR A 46 -12.65 -0.83 -14.30
N LEU A 47 -13.92 -0.44 -14.33
CA LEU A 47 -14.81 -0.61 -13.19
C LEU A 47 -15.07 -2.11 -12.95
N VAL A 48 -15.39 -2.44 -11.70
CA VAL A 48 -15.69 -3.79 -11.26
C VAL A 48 -16.97 -3.76 -10.44
N TYR A 49 -17.93 -4.62 -10.77
CA TYR A 49 -19.11 -4.80 -9.94
C TYR A 49 -18.75 -5.57 -8.67
N PRO A 50 -18.90 -4.98 -7.46
CA PRO A 50 -18.47 -5.60 -6.21
C PRO A 50 -19.40 -6.73 -5.75
N GLY A 51 -20.46 -7.03 -6.51
CA GLY A 51 -21.47 -8.03 -6.12
C GLY A 51 -22.43 -7.56 -5.04
N ARG A 52 -22.50 -6.25 -4.76
CA ARG A 52 -23.34 -5.67 -3.70
C ARG A 52 -23.76 -4.22 -4.01
N PRO A 53 -24.76 -3.67 -3.28
CA PRO A 53 -25.30 -2.35 -3.57
C PRO A 53 -24.37 -1.17 -3.24
N THR A 54 -23.49 -1.31 -2.24
CA THR A 54 -22.56 -0.25 -1.82
C THR A 54 -21.24 -0.33 -2.58
N VAL A 55 -20.74 0.85 -2.96
CA VAL A 55 -19.43 1.06 -3.61
C VAL A 55 -18.41 1.72 -2.69
N GLY A 56 -18.76 1.93 -1.41
CA GLY A 56 -17.85 2.53 -0.42
C GLY A 56 -17.79 4.05 -0.48
N ALA A 57 -16.57 4.59 -0.41
CA ALA A 57 -16.31 6.01 -0.26
C ALA A 57 -16.49 6.79 -1.56
N THR A 58 -17.72 6.84 -2.10
CA THR A 58 -18.08 7.61 -3.31
C THR A 58 -17.63 9.07 -3.23
N HIS A 59 -17.57 9.67 -2.04
CA HIS A 59 -17.10 11.03 -1.85
C HIS A 59 -15.59 11.21 -2.06
N VAL A 60 -14.82 10.12 -2.01
CA VAL A 60 -13.39 10.07 -2.33
C VAL A 60 -13.22 9.75 -3.80
N HIS A 61 -13.66 8.57 -4.25
CA HIS A 61 -13.34 8.05 -5.57
C HIS A 61 -14.35 8.40 -6.68
N GLY A 62 -15.45 9.09 -6.35
CA GLY A 62 -16.47 9.52 -7.31
C GLY A 62 -17.38 8.42 -7.88
N ILE A 63 -16.97 7.14 -7.82
CA ILE A 63 -17.76 5.99 -8.31
C ILE A 63 -19.08 5.85 -7.53
N ARG A 64 -20.19 5.78 -8.27
CA ARG A 64 -21.56 5.58 -7.77
C ARG A 64 -22.02 4.15 -8.03
N PRO A 65 -23.00 3.63 -7.26
CA PRO A 65 -23.58 2.31 -7.51
C PRO A 65 -24.13 2.12 -8.94
N ALA A 66 -24.61 3.19 -9.57
CA ALA A 66 -25.09 3.15 -10.95
C ALA A 66 -23.97 2.87 -11.96
N ASP A 67 -22.75 3.36 -11.70
CA ASP A 67 -21.60 3.27 -12.62
C ASP A 67 -21.10 1.82 -12.71
N VAL A 68 -21.17 1.07 -11.61
CA VAL A 68 -20.70 -0.32 -11.52
C VAL A 68 -21.79 -1.35 -11.80
N ARG A 69 -23.06 -0.96 -11.96
CA ARG A 69 -24.19 -1.90 -12.07
C ARG A 69 -24.02 -2.90 -13.21
N ASN A 70 -23.49 -2.42 -14.35
CA ASN A 70 -23.25 -3.21 -15.54
C ASN A 70 -21.76 -3.53 -15.75
N ALA A 71 -20.91 -3.20 -14.78
CA ALA A 71 -19.49 -3.51 -14.83
C ALA A 71 -19.28 -5.03 -14.64
N PRO A 72 -18.19 -5.59 -15.18
CA PRO A 72 -17.87 -7.00 -14.96
C PRO A 72 -17.57 -7.27 -13.49
N ARG A 73 -17.86 -8.49 -13.03
CA ARG A 73 -17.35 -9.00 -11.75
C ARG A 73 -15.87 -9.30 -11.87
N PHE A 74 -15.16 -9.32 -10.74
CA PHE A 74 -13.72 -9.60 -10.73
C PHE A 74 -13.35 -10.91 -11.45
N ALA A 75 -14.08 -12.01 -11.21
CA ALA A 75 -13.83 -13.28 -11.89
C ALA A 75 -13.91 -13.19 -13.43
N GLN A 76 -14.71 -12.25 -13.95
CA GLN A 76 -14.84 -12.04 -15.39
C GLN A 76 -13.68 -11.23 -15.98
N ILE A 77 -12.89 -10.52 -15.17
CA ILE A 77 -11.69 -9.79 -15.61
C ILE A 77 -10.39 -10.47 -15.20
N ALA A 78 -10.44 -11.54 -14.38
CA ALA A 78 -9.26 -12.16 -13.79
C ALA A 78 -8.21 -12.59 -14.84
N SER A 79 -8.64 -13.24 -15.93
CA SER A 79 -7.74 -13.64 -17.03
C SER A 79 -7.07 -12.43 -17.70
N ALA A 80 -7.84 -11.38 -18.01
CA ALA A 80 -7.32 -10.16 -18.61
C ALA A 80 -6.38 -9.39 -17.67
N LEU A 81 -6.66 -9.41 -16.37
CA LEU A 81 -5.82 -8.81 -15.36
C LEU A 81 -4.49 -9.58 -15.23
N VAL A 82 -4.52 -10.91 -15.25
CA VAL A 82 -3.29 -11.72 -15.31
C VAL A 82 -2.44 -11.35 -16.53
N ASP A 83 -3.05 -11.22 -17.71
CA ASP A 83 -2.31 -10.86 -18.93
C ASP A 83 -1.57 -9.53 -18.82
N VAL A 84 -2.11 -8.56 -18.07
CA VAL A 84 -1.44 -7.26 -17.86
C VAL A 84 -0.49 -7.26 -16.66
N LEU A 85 -0.53 -8.24 -15.77
CA LEU A 85 0.35 -8.32 -14.59
C LEU A 85 1.52 -9.30 -14.78
N ALA A 86 1.37 -10.32 -15.61
CA ALA A 86 2.34 -11.40 -15.75
C ALA A 86 3.70 -10.91 -16.27
N GLY A 87 4.78 -11.46 -15.69
CA GLY A 87 6.16 -11.12 -16.06
C GLY A 87 6.64 -9.75 -15.56
N ARG A 88 5.92 -9.11 -14.62
CA ARG A 88 6.18 -7.74 -14.16
C ARG A 88 6.26 -7.64 -12.64
N VAL A 89 7.03 -6.67 -12.17
CA VAL A 89 7.04 -6.27 -10.76
C VAL A 89 5.76 -5.48 -10.48
N LEU A 90 5.02 -5.85 -9.44
CA LEU A 90 3.84 -5.10 -9.03
C LEU A 90 4.26 -3.83 -8.29
N VAL A 91 3.71 -2.68 -8.69
CA VAL A 91 4.05 -1.39 -8.06
C VAL A 91 2.78 -0.67 -7.66
N ALA A 92 2.73 -0.10 -6.47
CA ALA A 92 1.65 0.77 -6.03
C ALA A 92 2.15 1.85 -5.07
N HIS A 93 1.38 2.93 -4.91
CA HIS A 93 1.63 3.95 -3.90
C HIS A 93 0.96 3.57 -2.58
N ASN A 94 1.58 2.59 -1.89
CA ASN A 94 1.10 1.82 -0.74
C ASN A 94 0.71 0.37 -1.10
N ALA A 95 1.66 -0.38 -1.68
CA ALA A 95 1.44 -1.78 -2.06
C ALA A 95 0.97 -2.72 -0.94
N ASN A 96 1.13 -2.34 0.33
CA ASN A 96 0.57 -3.08 1.47
C ASN A 96 -0.95 -2.99 1.57
N PHE A 97 -1.57 -2.04 0.86
CA PHE A 97 -3.02 -1.94 0.68
C PHE A 97 -3.46 -2.70 -0.58
N ASP A 98 -2.92 -2.37 -1.74
CA ASP A 98 -3.43 -2.88 -3.03
C ASP A 98 -3.22 -4.38 -3.22
N VAL A 99 -2.02 -4.89 -2.89
CA VAL A 99 -1.66 -6.29 -3.17
C VAL A 99 -2.52 -7.27 -2.37
N PRO A 100 -2.81 -7.06 -1.07
CA PRO A 100 -3.77 -7.89 -0.35
C PRO A 100 -5.19 -7.88 -0.94
N PHE A 101 -5.69 -6.75 -1.45
CA PHE A 101 -6.99 -6.68 -2.12
C PHE A 101 -7.01 -7.51 -3.40
N LEU A 102 -5.97 -7.34 -4.22
CA LEU A 102 -5.79 -8.08 -5.45
C LEU A 102 -5.74 -9.60 -5.18
N ARG A 103 -4.94 -10.02 -4.20
CA ARG A 103 -4.82 -11.42 -3.76
C ARG A 103 -6.16 -11.99 -3.32
N ALA A 104 -6.90 -11.28 -2.49
CA ALA A 104 -8.20 -11.73 -1.99
C ALA A 104 -9.26 -11.83 -3.10
N GLU A 105 -9.24 -10.96 -4.09
CA GLU A 105 -10.16 -11.04 -5.23
C GLU A 105 -9.80 -12.19 -6.20
N PHE A 106 -8.51 -12.42 -6.45
CA PHE A 106 -8.07 -13.62 -7.19
C PHE A 106 -8.45 -14.91 -6.46
N GLU A 107 -8.25 -14.98 -5.15
CA GLU A 107 -8.65 -16.12 -4.33
C GLU A 107 -10.16 -16.39 -4.42
N ARG A 108 -11.00 -15.33 -4.32
CA ARG A 108 -12.45 -15.44 -4.53
C ARG A 108 -12.84 -15.88 -5.94
N ALA A 109 -11.99 -15.61 -6.93
CA ALA A 109 -12.17 -16.07 -8.30
C ALA A 109 -11.60 -17.48 -8.55
N GLY A 110 -11.08 -18.16 -7.51
CA GLY A 110 -10.49 -19.49 -7.63
C GLY A 110 -9.09 -19.49 -8.25
N VAL A 111 -8.39 -18.36 -8.20
CA VAL A 111 -7.07 -18.16 -8.80
C VAL A 111 -6.06 -17.91 -7.69
N THR A 112 -5.04 -18.76 -7.58
CA THR A 112 -3.93 -18.52 -6.65
C THR A 112 -2.96 -17.51 -7.25
N MET A 113 -2.82 -16.37 -6.59
CA MET A 113 -1.82 -15.36 -6.96
C MET A 113 -0.42 -15.81 -6.52
N PRO A 114 0.58 -15.88 -7.43
CA PRO A 114 1.95 -16.23 -7.06
C PRO A 114 2.60 -15.18 -6.13
N ASP A 115 3.74 -15.50 -5.53
CA ASP A 115 4.53 -14.54 -4.76
C ASP A 115 5.35 -13.64 -5.70
N VAL A 116 4.65 -12.79 -6.43
CA VAL A 116 5.26 -11.83 -7.35
C VAL A 116 6.04 -10.75 -6.59
N PRO A 117 7.20 -10.33 -7.11
CA PRO A 117 7.93 -9.21 -6.52
C PRO A 117 7.08 -7.95 -6.56
N ARG A 118 7.17 -7.16 -5.48
CA ARG A 118 6.43 -5.90 -5.34
C ARG A 118 7.34 -4.75 -4.93
N LEU A 119 6.98 -3.56 -5.36
CA LEU A 119 7.63 -2.30 -4.98
C LEU A 119 6.59 -1.29 -4.48
N CYS A 120 6.92 -0.55 -3.44
CA CYS A 120 6.02 0.46 -2.86
C CYS A 120 6.64 1.86 -3.01
N THR A 121 6.05 2.71 -3.85
CA THR A 121 6.60 4.06 -4.09
C THR A 121 6.50 4.97 -2.87
N LEU A 122 5.58 4.70 -1.94
CA LEU A 122 5.55 5.35 -0.63
C LEU A 122 6.79 4.98 0.19
N THR A 123 7.19 3.71 0.22
CA THR A 123 8.42 3.26 0.90
C THR A 123 9.65 3.87 0.23
N GLU A 124 9.76 3.78 -1.10
CA GLU A 124 10.87 4.34 -1.88
C GLU A 124 10.99 5.86 -1.68
N SER A 125 9.87 6.57 -1.49
CA SER A 125 9.89 8.01 -1.23
C SER A 125 10.77 8.37 -0.03
N ARG A 126 10.95 7.48 0.96
CA ARG A 126 11.81 7.75 2.14
C ARG A 126 13.27 7.96 1.75
N ARG A 127 13.71 7.27 0.72
CA ARG A 127 15.05 7.38 0.15
C ARG A 127 15.15 8.57 -0.81
N HIS A 128 14.15 8.72 -1.68
CA HIS A 128 14.21 9.68 -2.79
C HIS A 128 13.71 11.09 -2.43
N LEU A 129 12.83 11.20 -1.44
CA LEU A 129 12.23 12.43 -0.94
C LEU A 129 12.35 12.48 0.60
N PRO A 130 13.56 12.44 1.17
CA PRO A 130 13.78 12.37 2.62
C PRO A 130 13.22 13.59 3.38
N GLN A 131 13.11 14.74 2.71
CA GLN A 131 12.57 15.99 3.26
C GLN A 131 11.06 15.97 3.49
N LEU A 132 10.33 15.03 2.87
CA LEU A 132 8.89 14.96 3.02
C LEU A 132 8.48 14.40 4.38
N LEU A 133 7.70 15.19 5.11
CA LEU A 133 7.04 14.78 6.35
C LEU A 133 5.84 13.88 6.03
N ARG A 134 5.00 14.31 5.08
CA ARG A 134 3.84 13.57 4.59
C ARG A 134 4.16 12.88 3.27
N ARG A 135 3.64 11.68 3.10
CA ARG A 135 3.97 10.80 1.97
C ARG A 135 2.72 10.26 1.28
N LYS A 136 1.64 11.05 1.25
CA LYS A 136 0.51 10.74 0.36
C LYS A 136 0.97 10.92 -1.09
N LEU A 137 0.24 10.31 -2.02
CA LEU A 137 0.56 10.37 -3.45
C LEU A 137 0.72 11.82 -3.90
N ALA A 138 -0.25 12.69 -3.57
CA ALA A 138 -0.23 14.11 -3.89
C ALA A 138 1.01 14.84 -3.33
N ASP A 139 1.42 14.54 -2.09
CA ASP A 139 2.59 15.17 -1.47
C ASP A 139 3.88 14.75 -2.21
N CYS A 140 4.02 13.47 -2.53
CA CYS A 140 5.17 12.94 -3.26
C CYS A 140 5.21 13.49 -4.69
N CYS A 141 4.06 13.51 -5.37
CA CYS A 141 3.94 14.06 -6.72
C CYS A 141 4.33 15.54 -6.77
N ALA A 142 3.83 16.35 -5.83
CA ALA A 142 4.18 17.76 -5.75
C ALA A 142 5.69 17.96 -5.54
N ALA A 143 6.32 17.17 -4.67
CA ALA A 143 7.76 17.28 -4.41
C ALA A 143 8.63 16.81 -5.58
N ALA A 144 8.18 15.80 -6.33
CA ALA A 144 8.90 15.26 -7.49
C ALA A 144 8.60 15.99 -8.80
N GLY A 145 7.71 17.00 -8.79
CA GLY A 145 7.25 17.67 -10.02
C GLY A 145 6.38 16.80 -10.94
N VAL A 146 5.77 15.74 -10.39
CA VAL A 146 4.87 14.85 -11.13
C VAL A 146 3.45 15.41 -11.08
N ARG A 147 2.81 15.52 -12.24
CA ARG A 147 1.43 16.00 -12.32
C ARG A 147 0.46 14.90 -11.89
N LEU A 148 -0.34 15.19 -10.86
CA LEU A 148 -1.48 14.37 -10.46
C LEU A 148 -2.75 14.89 -11.17
N THR A 149 -3.29 14.10 -12.10
CA THR A 149 -4.55 14.42 -12.81
C THR A 149 -5.56 13.30 -12.59
N GLY A 150 -6.79 13.65 -12.23
CA GLY A 150 -7.83 12.66 -11.91
C GLY A 150 -7.53 11.95 -10.58
N ALA A 151 -7.14 12.71 -9.55
CA ALA A 151 -6.92 12.18 -8.21
C ALA A 151 -8.14 11.40 -7.73
N HIS A 152 -7.91 10.27 -7.04
CA HIS A 152 -8.97 9.36 -6.59
C HIS A 152 -9.76 8.72 -7.74
N SER A 153 -9.10 8.53 -8.88
CA SER A 153 -9.48 7.50 -9.84
C SER A 153 -8.31 6.56 -9.97
N ALA A 154 -8.58 5.25 -10.08
CA ALA A 154 -7.50 4.27 -10.12
C ALA A 154 -6.51 4.58 -11.25
N LEU A 155 -7.00 4.97 -12.43
CA LEU A 155 -6.12 5.28 -13.55
C LEU A 155 -5.33 6.58 -13.35
N GLY A 156 -5.92 7.61 -12.74
CA GLY A 156 -5.23 8.85 -12.42
C GLY A 156 -4.08 8.63 -11.44
N ASP A 157 -4.35 7.86 -10.39
CA ASP A 157 -3.39 7.59 -9.31
C ASP A 157 -2.31 6.58 -9.75
N ALA A 158 -2.65 5.57 -10.56
CA ALA A 158 -1.66 4.68 -11.20
C ALA A 158 -0.71 5.44 -12.13
N ARG A 159 -1.21 6.40 -12.92
CA ARG A 159 -0.37 7.24 -13.80
C ARG A 159 0.57 8.15 -13.01
N ALA A 160 0.09 8.76 -11.93
CA ALA A 160 0.91 9.58 -11.06
C ALA A 160 1.98 8.74 -10.34
N THR A 161 1.61 7.54 -9.88
CA THR A 161 2.53 6.56 -9.30
C THR A 161 3.59 6.11 -10.31
N ALA A 162 3.23 5.91 -11.57
CA ALA A 162 4.17 5.60 -12.64
C ALA A 162 5.15 6.75 -12.90
N GLY A 163 4.69 8.00 -12.81
CA GLY A 163 5.54 9.18 -12.86
C GLY A 163 6.54 9.25 -11.69
N LEU A 164 6.10 8.92 -10.47
CA LEU A 164 6.99 8.82 -9.31
C LEU A 164 8.02 7.72 -9.48
N LEU A 165 7.60 6.53 -9.90
CA LEU A 165 8.49 5.42 -10.18
C LEU A 165 9.57 5.82 -11.20
N ALA A 166 9.19 6.49 -12.29
CA ALA A 166 10.14 6.97 -13.29
C ALA A 166 11.17 7.94 -12.70
N CYS A 167 10.74 8.86 -11.82
CA CYS A 167 11.66 9.77 -11.12
C CYS A 167 12.64 9.01 -10.21
N TYR A 168 12.16 8.00 -9.49
CA TYR A 168 12.98 7.21 -8.57
C TYR A 168 13.98 6.31 -9.32
N LEU A 169 13.55 5.66 -10.41
CA LEU A 169 14.43 4.88 -11.29
C LEU A 169 15.52 5.77 -11.90
N HIS A 170 15.16 6.95 -12.39
CA HIS A 170 16.13 7.90 -12.92
C HIS A 170 17.14 8.35 -11.86
N ALA A 171 16.68 8.64 -10.63
CA ALA A 171 17.55 9.03 -9.52
C ALA A 171 18.44 7.88 -9.00
N ALA A 172 17.97 6.62 -9.08
CA ALA A 172 18.74 5.45 -8.70
C ALA A 172 19.78 5.03 -9.76
N GLY A 173 19.55 5.40 -11.02
CA GLY A 173 20.44 5.11 -12.14
C GLY A 173 20.14 3.77 -12.83
N PRO A 174 20.92 3.44 -13.88
CA PRO A 174 20.72 2.21 -14.65
C PRO A 174 20.79 0.95 -13.80
N GLY A 175 19.92 -0.03 -14.08
CA GLY A 175 19.88 -1.30 -13.34
C GLY A 175 19.18 -1.24 -11.98
N ALA A 176 18.54 -0.12 -11.63
CA ALA A 176 17.71 -0.02 -10.44
C ALA A 176 16.65 -1.14 -10.42
N HIS A 177 16.62 -1.89 -9.31
CA HIS A 177 15.72 -3.04 -9.11
C HIS A 177 15.88 -4.20 -10.11
N ALA A 178 17.05 -4.37 -10.75
CA ALA A 178 17.31 -5.50 -11.65
C ALA A 178 16.93 -6.86 -11.03
N GLU A 179 17.28 -7.10 -9.76
CA GLU A 179 16.91 -8.34 -9.07
C GLU A 179 15.39 -8.57 -8.97
N LEU A 180 14.59 -7.51 -8.77
CA LEU A 180 13.13 -7.63 -8.76
C LEU A 180 12.60 -7.93 -10.16
N LEU A 181 13.17 -7.30 -11.19
CA LEU A 181 12.81 -7.51 -12.58
C LEU A 181 13.12 -8.94 -13.02
N ASP A 182 14.30 -9.45 -12.68
CA ASP A 182 14.70 -10.83 -12.96
C ASP A 182 13.73 -11.82 -12.31
N ARG A 183 13.48 -11.66 -11.00
CA ARG A 183 12.52 -12.48 -10.24
C ARG A 183 11.11 -12.49 -10.84
N ALA A 184 10.65 -11.35 -11.38
CA ALA A 184 9.32 -11.22 -11.96
C ALA A 184 9.11 -12.07 -13.22
N THR A 185 10.20 -12.46 -13.89
CA THR A 185 10.18 -13.26 -15.12
C THR A 185 10.44 -14.75 -14.90
N THR A 186 10.73 -15.15 -13.67
CA THR A 186 10.99 -16.56 -13.33
C THR A 186 9.72 -17.39 -13.33
N THR A 187 9.85 -18.70 -13.55
CA THR A 187 8.73 -19.64 -13.45
C THR A 187 8.12 -19.72 -12.04
N ALA A 188 8.91 -19.44 -11.00
CA ALA A 188 8.45 -19.41 -9.61
C ALA A 188 7.40 -18.33 -9.33
N THR A 189 7.35 -17.28 -10.16
CA THR A 189 6.39 -16.19 -10.05
C THR A 189 5.37 -16.20 -11.20
N ALA A 190 5.32 -17.30 -11.97
CA ALA A 190 4.41 -17.43 -13.09
C ALA A 190 2.96 -17.46 -12.61
N TRP A 191 2.13 -16.63 -13.26
CA TRP A 191 0.70 -16.63 -13.02
C TRP A 191 0.06 -17.89 -13.60
N PRO A 192 -0.98 -18.44 -12.96
CA PRO A 192 -1.72 -19.57 -13.51
C PRO A 192 -2.37 -19.20 -14.84
N VAL A 193 -2.44 -20.17 -15.75
CA VAL A 193 -3.19 -20.00 -17.00
C VAL A 193 -4.68 -20.04 -16.66
N ILE A 194 -5.37 -18.92 -16.87
CA ILE A 194 -6.81 -18.81 -16.71
C ILE A 194 -7.44 -18.85 -18.10
N ALA A 195 -8.51 -19.62 -18.28
CA ALA A 195 -9.26 -19.63 -19.53
C ALA A 195 -9.69 -18.20 -19.90
N ALA A 196 -9.49 -17.84 -21.17
CA ALA A 196 -9.80 -16.50 -21.66
C ALA A 196 -11.27 -16.16 -21.37
N SER A 197 -11.49 -15.01 -20.74
CA SER A 197 -12.84 -14.49 -20.55
C SER A 197 -13.30 -13.72 -21.79
N ALA A 198 -14.60 -13.47 -21.91
CA ALA A 198 -15.15 -12.57 -22.93
C ALA A 198 -14.67 -11.11 -22.79
N HIS A 199 -14.05 -10.74 -21.67
CA HIS A 199 -13.52 -9.39 -21.41
C HIS A 199 -12.02 -9.38 -21.70
N ALA A 200 -11.64 -9.29 -22.98
CA ALA A 200 -10.25 -9.08 -23.35
C ALA A 200 -9.75 -7.71 -22.86
N PRO A 201 -8.50 -7.59 -22.38
CA PRO A 201 -7.98 -6.30 -21.96
C PRO A 201 -7.80 -5.39 -23.16
N VAL A 202 -8.47 -4.23 -23.17
CA VAL A 202 -8.21 -3.17 -24.15
C VAL A 202 -7.07 -2.31 -23.62
N LEU A 203 -5.83 -2.66 -23.97
CA LEU A 203 -4.66 -1.85 -23.67
C LEU A 203 -4.68 -0.60 -24.53
N ARG A 204 -4.62 0.56 -23.89
CA ARG A 204 -4.49 1.85 -24.57
C ARG A 204 -3.02 2.26 -24.54
N ARG A 205 -2.46 2.63 -25.68
CA ARG A 205 -1.15 3.27 -25.72
C ARG A 205 -1.32 4.70 -25.22
N ARG A 206 -0.54 5.14 -24.22
CA ARG A 206 -0.49 6.57 -23.90
C ARG A 206 -0.04 7.33 -25.15
N ALA A 207 -0.79 8.36 -25.54
CA ALA A 207 -0.26 9.36 -26.45
C ALA A 207 1.04 9.88 -25.83
N ALA A 208 2.11 9.98 -26.62
CA ALA A 208 3.38 10.55 -26.18
C ALA A 208 3.17 12.04 -25.89
N THR A 209 2.65 12.36 -24.71
CA THR A 209 2.80 13.69 -24.14
C THR A 209 4.27 13.78 -23.79
N ALA A 210 4.98 14.69 -24.46
CA ALA A 210 6.38 15.02 -24.17
C ALA A 210 6.59 14.95 -22.66
N SER A 211 7.43 14.01 -22.23
CA SER A 211 7.79 13.89 -20.83
C SER A 211 8.24 15.27 -20.38
N ALA A 212 7.58 15.82 -19.36
CA ALA A 212 8.27 16.82 -18.57
C ALA A 212 9.55 16.13 -18.11
N SER A 213 10.71 16.62 -18.57
CA SER A 213 11.99 16.12 -18.07
C SER A 213 11.89 16.12 -16.55
N PRO A 214 12.15 14.99 -15.88
CA PRO A 214 12.12 14.96 -14.43
C PRO A 214 13.05 16.06 -13.94
N VAL A 215 12.53 16.97 -13.08
CA VAL A 215 13.40 17.94 -12.43
C VAL A 215 14.42 17.11 -11.64
N PRO A 216 15.72 17.27 -11.88
CA PRO A 216 16.73 16.44 -11.21
C PRO A 216 16.54 16.59 -9.69
N LEU A 217 16.40 15.46 -9.00
CA LEU A 217 16.32 15.40 -7.54
C LEU A 217 17.68 15.72 -6.88
N SER A 218 18.67 16.18 -7.64
CA SER A 218 19.95 16.70 -7.14
C SER A 218 19.91 18.23 -7.00
N GLY A 219 20.13 18.70 -5.78
CA GLY A 219 20.69 20.02 -5.46
C GLY A 219 20.13 21.25 -6.19
N SER A 220 19.09 21.86 -5.62
CA SER A 220 18.70 23.29 -5.71
C SER A 220 18.66 23.98 -7.08
N SER A 221 17.46 24.32 -7.55
CA SER A 221 17.02 25.73 -7.71
C SER A 221 15.61 25.80 -8.31
N LEU A 222 14.66 26.36 -7.55
CA LEU A 222 13.48 27.00 -8.13
C LEU A 222 13.90 28.40 -8.62
N PRO A 223 13.35 28.91 -9.73
CA PRO A 223 13.70 30.25 -10.21
C PRO A 223 13.05 31.32 -9.32
N GLY A 224 13.88 32.08 -8.61
CA GLY A 224 13.48 33.22 -7.78
C GLY A 224 14.46 33.42 -6.62
N GLY A 225 15.51 34.22 -6.86
CA GLY A 225 16.74 34.22 -6.08
C GLY A 225 16.69 34.80 -4.67
N ALA A 226 17.42 34.13 -3.76
CA ALA A 226 18.29 34.75 -2.75
C ALA A 226 19.34 33.70 -2.35
N ALA A 227 20.61 33.99 -2.63
CA ALA A 227 21.73 33.08 -2.42
C ALA A 227 21.95 32.79 -0.92
N TRP A 228 21.84 31.53 -0.51
CA TRP A 228 22.26 31.09 0.82
C TRP A 228 23.76 30.80 0.81
N ARG A 229 24.57 31.79 1.23
CA ARG A 229 25.94 31.55 1.70
C ARG A 229 25.88 31.08 3.14
N ALA A 230 26.46 29.92 3.42
CA ALA A 230 26.71 29.45 4.78
C ALA A 230 27.60 30.47 5.51
N ARG A 231 27.01 31.15 6.50
CA ARG A 231 27.77 31.97 7.45
C ARG A 231 28.07 31.09 8.66
N ALA A 232 29.35 30.83 8.90
CA ALA A 232 29.82 30.20 10.12
C ALA A 232 29.35 31.03 11.33
N ALA A 233 28.59 30.42 12.23
CA ALA A 233 28.18 31.03 13.47
C ALA A 233 29.25 30.78 14.55
N GLN A 234 29.69 31.86 15.19
CA GLN A 234 30.50 31.85 16.43
C GLN A 234 29.66 31.38 17.63
N PRO A 235 30.29 30.89 18.72
CA PRO A 235 29.63 30.01 19.67
C PRO A 235 28.82 30.80 20.72
N ALA A 236 27.55 30.42 20.89
CA ALA A 236 26.75 30.76 22.06
C ALA A 236 26.68 29.55 23.01
N ARG A 237 26.66 29.87 24.31
CA ARG A 237 27.05 29.01 25.44
C ARG A 237 26.16 27.79 25.68
N SER A 238 26.85 26.71 26.06
CA SER A 238 26.45 25.42 26.64
C SER A 238 24.96 25.19 27.00
N ALA A 239 24.32 24.31 26.24
CA ALA A 239 23.39 23.31 26.76
C ALA A 239 23.84 21.95 26.21
N ARG A 240 24.08 20.96 27.08
CA ARG A 240 24.50 19.61 26.68
C ARG A 240 23.53 19.04 25.64
N PRO A 241 23.98 18.56 24.47
CA PRO A 241 23.10 17.83 23.58
C PRO A 241 22.67 16.53 24.25
N ALA A 242 21.37 16.32 24.37
CA ALA A 242 20.82 15.02 24.69
C ALA A 242 21.29 14.02 23.61
N ALA A 243 21.77 12.87 24.05
CA ALA A 243 22.25 11.82 23.16
C ALA A 243 21.18 11.45 22.11
N PRO A 244 21.57 11.07 20.89
CA PRO A 244 20.62 10.65 19.87
C PRO A 244 19.84 9.43 20.35
N VAL A 245 18.52 9.60 20.50
CA VAL A 245 17.59 8.52 20.85
C VAL A 245 17.52 7.57 19.66
N ARG A 246 17.85 6.29 19.88
CA ARG A 246 17.75 5.22 18.89
C ARG A 246 16.26 4.88 18.66
N PRO A 247 15.78 4.75 17.41
CA PRO A 247 14.45 4.23 17.14
C PRO A 247 14.50 2.70 17.21
N THR A 248 14.41 2.16 18.43
CA THR A 248 14.16 0.73 18.64
C THR A 248 13.11 0.59 19.73
N ALA A 249 11.86 0.42 19.32
CA ALA A 249 10.84 -0.18 20.18
C ALA A 249 10.02 -1.12 19.30
N GLU A 250 10.11 -2.42 19.58
CA GLU A 250 9.18 -3.41 19.04
C GLU A 250 7.73 -2.97 19.29
N LEU A 251 6.84 -3.24 18.35
CA LEU A 251 5.44 -2.88 18.48
C LEU A 251 4.80 -3.66 19.65
N PRO A 252 4.06 -2.99 20.53
CA PRO A 252 3.54 -3.62 21.74
C PRO A 252 2.37 -4.54 21.41
N ARG A 253 2.33 -5.70 22.07
CA ARG A 253 1.07 -6.44 22.22
C ARG A 253 0.11 -5.59 23.08
N LEU A 254 -1.08 -5.31 22.53
CA LEU A 254 -2.14 -4.57 23.23
C LEU A 254 -2.92 -5.51 24.14
N ARG A 255 -3.31 -5.02 25.32
CA ARG A 255 -4.14 -5.73 26.31
C ARG A 255 -5.36 -4.87 26.67
N PRO A 256 -6.47 -5.49 27.12
CA PRO A 256 -7.56 -4.74 27.73
C PRO A 256 -7.05 -3.83 28.85
N GLY A 257 -7.47 -2.56 28.85
CA GLY A 257 -7.01 -1.52 29.78
C GLY A 257 -5.88 -0.63 29.26
N ASP A 258 -5.15 -1.05 28.23
CA ASP A 258 -4.10 -0.23 27.61
C ASP A 258 -4.69 1.03 26.97
N ALA A 259 -3.91 2.12 26.95
CA ALA A 259 -4.34 3.38 26.34
C ALA A 259 -3.78 3.54 24.92
N VAL A 260 -4.65 3.82 23.97
CA VAL A 260 -4.31 4.12 22.57
C VAL A 260 -4.76 5.54 22.23
N VAL A 261 -3.95 6.25 21.45
CA VAL A 261 -4.25 7.61 20.97
C VAL A 261 -4.23 7.59 19.45
N PHE A 262 -5.18 8.27 18.82
CA PHE A 262 -5.23 8.45 17.37
C PHE A 262 -4.89 9.90 17.01
N THR A 263 -4.11 10.12 15.95
CA THR A 263 -3.84 11.46 15.42
C THR A 263 -3.70 11.44 13.90
N GLY A 264 -4.29 12.45 13.24
CA GLY A 264 -4.36 12.47 11.78
C GLY A 264 -5.18 11.31 11.22
N GLY A 265 -4.90 10.95 9.96
CA GLY A 265 -5.56 9.85 9.26
C GLY A 265 -6.97 10.20 8.76
N ASP A 266 -7.58 9.23 8.10
CA ASP A 266 -8.96 9.31 7.64
C ASP A 266 -9.94 9.28 8.84
N PRO A 267 -10.89 10.23 8.94
CA PRO A 267 -11.83 10.32 10.07
C PRO A 267 -12.69 9.06 10.29
N ASP A 268 -13.13 8.41 9.22
CA ASP A 268 -14.03 7.26 9.28
C ASP A 268 -13.27 6.01 9.71
N VAL A 269 -12.04 5.86 9.22
CA VAL A 269 -11.14 4.77 9.60
C VAL A 269 -10.72 4.89 11.05
N ARG A 270 -10.41 6.12 11.48
CA ARG A 270 -10.15 6.42 12.89
C ARG A 270 -11.36 6.06 13.74
N ALA A 271 -12.58 6.48 13.36
CA ALA A 271 -13.79 6.16 14.11
C ALA A 271 -14.03 4.65 14.24
N LEU A 272 -13.78 3.89 13.17
CA LEU A 272 -13.87 2.42 13.16
C LEU A 272 -12.86 1.77 14.11
N LEU A 273 -11.58 2.17 14.06
CA LEU A 273 -10.56 1.62 14.94
C LEU A 273 -10.77 2.02 16.39
N GLU A 274 -11.25 3.24 16.65
CA GLU A 274 -11.64 3.66 17.99
C GLU A 274 -12.78 2.79 18.55
N ALA A 275 -13.79 2.47 17.73
CA ALA A 275 -14.87 1.57 18.12
C ALA A 275 -14.32 0.15 18.45
N ARG A 276 -13.44 -0.39 17.60
CA ARG A 276 -12.80 -1.69 17.83
C ARG A 276 -11.94 -1.73 19.10
N CYS A 277 -11.20 -0.66 19.39
CA CYS A 277 -10.48 -0.54 20.67
C CYS A 277 -11.45 -0.67 21.86
N ARG A 278 -12.57 0.07 21.83
CA ARG A 278 -13.58 0.04 22.91
C ARG A 278 -14.19 -1.35 23.08
N GLU A 279 -14.56 -2.02 21.98
CA GLU A 279 -15.09 -3.40 21.99
C GLU A 279 -14.11 -4.40 22.65
N ARG A 280 -12.81 -4.18 22.47
CA ARG A 280 -11.74 -5.05 22.99
C ARG A 280 -11.20 -4.61 24.35
N GLY A 281 -11.86 -3.64 25.01
CA GLY A 281 -11.46 -3.12 26.31
C GLY A 281 -10.20 -2.24 26.29
N VAL A 282 -9.71 -1.85 25.11
CA VAL A 282 -8.60 -0.90 24.94
C VAL A 282 -9.15 0.53 25.04
N ARG A 283 -8.51 1.37 25.86
CA ARG A 283 -8.97 2.73 26.15
C ARG A 283 -8.50 3.70 25.06
N VAL A 284 -9.45 4.30 24.34
CA VAL A 284 -9.17 5.41 23.41
C VAL A 284 -9.07 6.71 24.21
N THR A 285 -7.96 7.43 24.07
CA THR A 285 -7.71 8.69 24.77
C THR A 285 -7.33 9.82 23.81
N SER A 286 -7.59 11.06 24.21
CA SER A 286 -7.42 12.24 23.37
C SER A 286 -6.03 12.88 23.43
N ALA A 287 -5.16 12.43 24.33
CA ALA A 287 -3.82 12.98 24.53
C ALA A 287 -2.79 11.88 24.84
N VAL A 288 -1.56 12.08 24.37
CA VAL A 288 -0.43 11.19 24.64
C VAL A 288 0.13 11.48 26.03
N SER A 289 0.26 10.44 26.84
CA SER A 289 0.78 10.48 28.22
C SER A 289 1.77 9.34 28.44
N GLY A 290 2.46 9.32 29.59
CA GLY A 290 3.36 8.21 29.95
C GLY A 290 2.67 6.84 30.09
N ARG A 291 1.32 6.81 30.06
CA ARG A 291 0.52 5.57 30.06
C ARG A 291 0.02 5.16 28.69
N THR A 292 0.31 5.93 27.64
CA THR A 292 -0.09 5.60 26.27
C THR A 292 0.77 4.46 25.77
N ARG A 293 0.12 3.37 25.37
CA ARG A 293 0.77 2.15 24.88
C ARG A 293 1.08 2.23 23.40
N LEU A 294 0.21 2.88 22.61
CA LEU A 294 0.36 3.02 21.18
C LEU A 294 -0.21 4.36 20.70
N LEU A 295 0.53 5.06 19.86
CA LEU A 295 0.01 6.13 19.01
C LEU A 295 -0.29 5.56 17.63
N VAL A 296 -1.53 5.76 17.15
CA VAL A 296 -1.93 5.38 15.80
C VAL A 296 -1.94 6.62 14.92
N THR A 297 -1.13 6.59 13.88
CA THR A 297 -1.08 7.64 12.87
C THR A 297 -0.39 7.15 11.60
N ASP A 298 -0.98 7.44 10.45
CA ASP A 298 -0.34 7.24 9.14
C ASP A 298 0.75 8.29 8.87
N ASP A 299 0.93 9.25 9.77
CA ASP A 299 1.86 10.36 9.64
C ASP A 299 2.50 10.74 10.98
N VAL A 300 3.47 9.91 11.39
CA VAL A 300 4.28 10.07 12.61
C VAL A 300 5.14 11.36 12.61
N HIS A 301 5.27 12.03 11.46
CA HIS A 301 6.05 13.26 11.31
C HIS A 301 5.21 14.50 10.95
N SER A 302 3.88 14.38 11.01
CA SER A 302 2.89 15.45 10.79
C SER A 302 3.08 16.71 11.66
N GLY A 303 3.98 16.69 12.64
CA GLY A 303 4.20 17.80 13.58
C GLY A 303 3.01 18.02 14.52
N THR A 304 2.06 17.08 14.60
CA THR A 304 0.97 17.19 15.57
C THR A 304 1.54 17.14 16.98
N ARG A 305 1.01 17.97 17.90
CA ARG A 305 1.41 17.99 19.32
C ARG A 305 1.44 16.58 19.95
N LYS A 306 0.60 15.67 19.44
CA LYS A 306 0.51 14.26 19.87
C LYS A 306 1.70 13.41 19.37
N ALA A 307 2.10 13.55 18.10
CA ALA A 307 3.24 12.82 17.54
C ALA A 307 4.57 13.26 18.17
N THR A 308 4.77 14.58 18.34
CA THR A 308 5.94 15.11 19.07
C THR A 308 5.98 14.58 20.50
N ARG A 309 4.85 14.60 21.21
CA ARG A 309 4.76 14.10 22.58
C ARG A 309 5.00 12.60 22.69
N ALA A 310 4.59 11.80 21.70
CA ALA A 310 4.87 10.38 21.65
C ALA A 310 6.37 10.09 21.49
N LEU A 311 7.06 10.86 20.64
CA LEU A 311 8.51 10.76 20.49
C LEU A 311 9.25 11.14 21.78
N GLU A 312 8.85 12.23 22.44
CA GLU A 312 9.43 12.64 23.73
C GLU A 312 9.29 11.57 24.82
N LEU A 313 8.18 10.83 24.81
CA LEU A 313 7.86 9.80 25.80
C LEU A 313 8.29 8.40 25.36
N GLY A 314 8.88 8.23 24.17
CA GLY A 314 9.24 6.93 23.61
C GLY A 314 8.03 6.02 23.36
N THR A 315 6.84 6.59 23.16
CA THR A 315 5.62 5.84 22.88
C THR A 315 5.70 5.21 21.48
N PRO A 316 5.50 3.89 21.34
CA PRO A 316 5.46 3.23 20.03
C PRO A 316 4.41 3.85 19.11
N VAL A 317 4.73 3.94 17.82
CA VAL A 317 3.85 4.50 16.79
C VAL A 317 3.58 3.44 15.72
N ALA A 318 2.32 3.29 15.34
CA ALA A 318 1.90 2.43 14.25
C ALA A 318 1.03 3.21 13.26
N ASP A 319 1.14 2.86 11.98
CA ASP A 319 0.16 3.29 10.99
C ASP A 319 -1.20 2.61 11.23
N THR A 320 -2.24 3.11 10.56
CA THR A 320 -3.62 2.67 10.73
C THR A 320 -3.80 1.19 10.36
N ALA A 321 -3.05 0.70 9.35
CA ALA A 321 -3.07 -0.70 8.93
C ALA A 321 -2.45 -1.63 9.97
N THR A 322 -1.32 -1.24 10.55
CA THR A 322 -0.61 -1.97 11.59
C THR A 322 -1.37 -1.94 12.91
N ALA A 323 -1.91 -0.77 13.29
CA ALA A 323 -2.74 -0.63 14.47
C ALA A 323 -3.97 -1.54 14.41
N ARG A 324 -4.59 -1.65 13.23
CA ARG A 324 -5.69 -2.59 13.01
C ARG A 324 -5.28 -4.03 13.31
N LEU A 325 -4.13 -4.49 12.81
CA LEU A 325 -3.63 -5.85 13.10
C LEU A 325 -3.37 -6.06 14.59
N LEU A 326 -2.82 -5.05 15.28
CA LEU A 326 -2.57 -5.12 16.73
C LEU A 326 -3.86 -5.14 17.56
N ILE A 327 -4.90 -4.41 17.12
CA ILE A 327 -6.21 -4.36 17.77
C ILE A 327 -7.00 -5.66 17.50
N ASP A 328 -6.91 -6.19 16.28
CA ASP A 328 -7.60 -7.43 15.87
C ASP A 328 -6.92 -8.68 16.47
N GLY A 329 -5.58 -8.69 16.58
CA GLY A 329 -4.71 -9.79 17.04
C GLY A 329 -4.73 -10.12 18.54
N LEU A 330 -5.82 -9.81 19.23
CA LEU A 330 -6.06 -10.16 20.64
C LEU A 330 -6.43 -11.65 20.86
N ILE A 331 -5.94 -12.57 20.03
CA ILE A 331 -5.99 -14.02 20.26
C ILE A 331 -4.58 -14.48 20.62
N GLU A 332 -4.47 -15.33 21.63
CA GLU A 332 -3.22 -15.84 22.16
C GLU A 332 -2.40 -16.59 21.11
N THR A 333 -1.12 -16.23 21.02
CA THR A 333 -0.08 -17.06 20.42
C THR A 333 0.27 -18.19 21.38
N SER A 334 -0.53 -19.25 21.39
CA SER A 334 -0.17 -20.60 21.83
C SER A 334 -1.33 -21.51 21.44
N GLU A 335 -1.04 -22.59 20.70
CA GLU A 335 -2.00 -23.53 20.07
C GLU A 335 -2.45 -23.21 18.64
N LEU A 336 -1.50 -23.11 17.71
CA LEU A 336 -1.73 -23.63 16.36
C LEU A 336 -0.90 -24.90 16.18
N PRO A 337 -1.49 -26.02 15.72
CA PRO A 337 -0.77 -27.28 15.60
C PRO A 337 0.35 -27.18 14.57
N VAL A 338 1.52 -27.70 14.93
CA VAL A 338 2.58 -28.03 13.97
C VAL A 338 2.05 -29.19 13.13
N ILE A 339 1.69 -28.92 11.88
CA ILE A 339 1.41 -29.97 10.89
C ILE A 339 2.76 -30.34 10.28
N ASP A 340 3.29 -31.49 10.69
CA ASP A 340 4.40 -32.15 9.99
C ASP A 340 3.82 -32.87 8.77
N LEU A 341 4.13 -32.37 7.58
CA LEU A 341 3.72 -32.97 6.31
C LEU A 341 4.80 -33.96 5.86
N ARG A 342 4.86 -35.13 6.51
CA ARG A 342 5.51 -36.32 5.98
C ARG A 342 4.66 -37.57 6.29
N ASP A 343 4.07 -38.06 5.21
CA ASP A 343 3.63 -39.44 4.94
C ASP A 343 2.28 -39.97 5.48
N ASP A 344 1.64 -40.75 4.59
CA ASP A 344 0.25 -41.22 4.50
C ASP A 344 -0.22 -42.22 5.58
N VAL A 345 -1.43 -42.02 6.15
CA VAL A 345 -2.33 -43.11 6.64
C VAL A 345 -3.82 -42.66 6.59
N PRO A 346 -4.79 -43.50 6.15
CA PRO A 346 -6.19 -43.10 6.02
C PRO A 346 -6.98 -43.07 7.34
N LEU A 347 -7.94 -42.15 7.41
CA LEU A 347 -8.89 -41.93 8.51
C LEU A 347 -9.61 -43.23 8.92
N THR A 348 -9.42 -43.65 10.17
CA THR A 348 -10.33 -44.55 10.87
C THR A 348 -10.91 -43.82 12.08
N LEU A 349 -12.22 -43.58 12.05
CA LEU A 349 -12.98 -43.04 13.18
C LEU A 349 -13.00 -44.10 14.29
N THR A 350 -12.55 -43.74 15.49
CA THR A 350 -12.63 -44.65 16.65
C THR A 350 -14.03 -44.57 17.30
N PRO A 351 -14.53 -45.67 17.91
CA PRO A 351 -15.90 -45.75 18.45
C PRO A 351 -16.23 -44.80 19.61
N SER A 352 -15.27 -44.00 20.10
CA SER A 352 -15.49 -43.08 21.21
C SER A 352 -16.23 -41.79 20.81
N VAL A 353 -16.35 -41.50 19.51
CA VAL A 353 -17.04 -40.29 18.99
C VAL A 353 -18.55 -40.52 18.75
N ILE A 354 -19.06 -41.76 18.89
CA ILE A 354 -20.48 -42.09 18.68
C ILE A 354 -21.33 -41.98 19.97
N ALA A 355 -20.74 -41.72 21.14
CA ALA A 355 -21.47 -41.68 22.41
C ALA A 355 -21.77 -40.27 22.96
N SER A 356 -21.68 -39.21 22.14
CA SER A 356 -22.08 -37.85 22.54
C SER A 356 -22.70 -37.03 21.40
N LEU A 357 -23.37 -37.72 20.48
CA LEU A 357 -24.37 -37.20 19.53
C LEU A 357 -25.61 -38.09 19.61
#